data_AF-A0A076HC59-F1
#
_entry.id   AF-A0A076HC59-F1
#
_cell.length_a   1.000
_cell.length_b   1.000
_cell.length_c   1.000
_cell.angle_alpha   90.00
_cell.angle_beta   90.00
_cell.angle_gamma   90.00
#
_symmetry.space_group_name_H-M   'P 1'
#
loop_
_entity.id
_entity.type
_entity.pdbx_description
1 polymer ?
#
loop_
_entity_poly.entity_id
_entity_poly.type
_entity_poly.pdbx_seq_one_letter_code
_entity_poly.pdbx_strand_id
1 'polypeptide(L)' 'MSIDARCREQQKVADRMFMDFKYTPAGSPEQVRAIGTLTFLMSMWADFFLNSEVKRMDAVLALGRSN' A
#
# COMPACT_ATOMS: atom_id res chain seq x y z
N MET A 1 11.61 -5.65 -0.41
CA MET A 1 10.47 -6.56 -0.14
C MET A 1 9.67 -6.67 -1.44
N SER A 2 9.17 -7.84 -1.84
CA SER A 2 8.33 -7.91 -3.06
C SER A 2 6.93 -7.38 -2.80
N ILE A 3 6.22 -7.02 -3.88
CA ILE A 3 4.81 -6.62 -3.82
C ILE A 3 3.98 -7.71 -3.12
N ASP A 4 4.17 -8.99 -3.46
CA ASP A 4 3.41 -10.11 -2.88
C ASP A 4 3.58 -10.27 -1.37
N ALA A 5 4.79 -10.04 -0.86
CA ALA A 5 5.05 -10.09 0.57
C ALA A 5 4.30 -8.96 1.30
N ARG A 6 4.36 -7.76 0.74
CA ARG A 6 3.74 -6.58 1.32
C ARG A 6 2.20 -6.63 1.27
N CYS A 7 1.64 -7.19 0.19
CA CYS A 7 0.20 -7.46 0.10
C CYS A 7 -0.27 -8.44 1.19
N ARG A 8 0.49 -9.52 1.43
CA ARG A 8 0.16 -10.51 2.49
C ARG A 8 0.21 -9.90 3.90
N GLU A 9 1.18 -9.04 4.17
CA GLU A 9 1.29 -8.33 5.45
C GLU A 9 0.12 -7.36 5.69
N GLN A 10 -0.31 -6.66 4.64
CA GLN A 10 -1.36 -5.65 4.76
C GLN A 10 -2.79 -6.22 4.75
N GLN A 11 -2.97 -7.47 4.31
CA GLN A 11 -4.29 -8.07 4.11
C GLN A 11 -5.21 -7.94 5.33
N LYS A 12 -4.72 -8.31 6.52
CA LYS A 12 -5.51 -8.22 7.77
C LYS A 12 -5.94 -6.80 8.11
N VAL A 13 -5.06 -5.82 7.86
CA VAL A 13 -5.33 -4.40 8.12
C VAL A 13 -6.35 -3.87 7.12
N ALA A 14 -6.20 -4.24 5.83
CA ALA A 14 -7.14 -3.86 4.78
C ALA A 14 -8.54 -4.45 5.03
N ASP A 15 -8.63 -5.71 5.45
CA ASP A 15 -9.91 -6.35 5.79
C ASP A 15 -10.59 -5.64 6.95
N ARG A 16 -9.84 -5.32 8.02
CA ARG A 16 -10.40 -4.61 9.18
C ARG A 16 -10.88 -3.20 8.81
N MET A 17 -10.05 -2.47 8.07
CA MET A 17 -10.37 -1.14 7.57
C MET A 17 -11.62 -1.15 6.68
N PHE A 18 -11.76 -2.15 5.80
CA PHE A 18 -12.95 -2.32 4.97
C PHE A 18 -14.21 -2.53 5.80
N MET A 19 -14.13 -3.40 6.82
CA MET A 19 -15.26 -3.64 7.73
C MET A 19 -15.64 -2.36 8.49
N ASP A 20 -14.64 -1.67 9.05
CA ASP A 20 -14.84 -0.44 9.81
C ASP A 20 -15.43 0.67 8.92
N PHE A 21 -14.99 0.81 7.67
CA PHE A 21 -15.55 1.81 6.77
C PHE A 21 -16.99 1.50 6.32
N LYS A 22 -17.26 0.24 5.96
CA LYS A 22 -18.53 -0.17 5.33
C LYS A 22 -19.67 -0.34 6.33
N TYR A 23 -19.38 -0.81 7.54
CA TYR A 23 -20.41 -1.23 8.49
C TYR A 23 -20.53 -0.31 9.71
N THR A 24 -19.88 0.85 9.72
CA THR A 24 -20.04 1.84 10.79
C THR A 24 -20.72 3.11 10.28
N PRO A 25 -21.40 3.87 11.15
CA PRO A 25 -22.07 5.11 10.75
C PRO A 25 -21.10 6.12 10.14
N ALA A 26 -21.63 6.94 9.24
CA ALA A 26 -20.88 8.04 8.64
C ALA A 26 -20.36 9.00 9.72
N GLY A 27 -19.07 9.35 9.65
CA GLY A 27 -18.42 10.24 10.63
C GLY A 27 -18.14 9.61 11.99
N SER A 28 -18.39 8.31 12.18
CA SER A 28 -17.99 7.61 13.41
C SER A 28 -16.46 7.57 13.56
N PRO A 29 -15.95 7.43 14.80
CA PRO A 29 -14.51 7.29 15.04
C PRO A 29 -13.87 6.14 14.26
N GLU A 30 -14.61 5.03 14.08
CA GLU A 30 -14.18 3.86 13.32
C GLU A 30 -14.05 4.17 11.83
N GLN A 31 -15.04 4.83 11.24
CA GLN A 31 -14.98 5.24 9.83
C GLN A 31 -13.84 6.24 9.58
N VAL A 32 -13.64 7.21 10.47
CA VAL A 32 -12.52 8.17 10.37
C VAL A 32 -11.18 7.46 10.48
N ARG A 33 -11.04 6.51 11.42
CA ARG A 33 -9.85 5.66 11.51
C ARG A 33 -9.60 4.90 10.23
N ALA A 34 -10.62 4.28 9.64
CA ALA A 34 -10.49 3.51 8.42
C ALA A 34 -9.97 4.35 7.26
N ILE A 35 -10.47 5.59 7.10
CA ILE A 35 -9.97 6.53 6.08
C ILE A 35 -8.52 6.94 6.36
N GLY A 36 -8.17 7.18 7.62
CA GLY A 36 -6.79 7.47 8.02
C GLY A 36 -5.83 6.32 7.71
N THR A 37 -6.23 5.09 8.02
CA THR A 37 -5.49 3.87 7.66
C THR A 37 -5.33 3.72 6.15
N LEU A 38 -6.39 3.96 5.37
CA LEU A 38 -6.32 3.91 3.90
C LEU A 38 -5.28 4.90 3.36
N THR A 39 -5.35 6.16 3.83
CA THR A 39 -4.42 7.21 3.43
C THR A 39 -2.98 6.82 3.74
N PHE A 40 -2.72 6.32 4.94
CA PHE A 40 -1.40 5.84 5.34
C PHE A 40 -0.90 4.70 4.45
N LEU A 41 -1.72 3.68 4.19
CA LEU A 41 -1.35 2.55 3.34
C LEU A 41 -1.01 3.02 1.92
N MET A 42 -1.81 3.92 1.34
CA MET A 42 -1.54 4.49 0.01
C MET A 42 -0.24 5.29 -0.03
N SER A 43 0.03 6.14 0.97
CA SER A 43 1.29 6.89 1.04
C SER A 43 2.50 5.98 1.17
N MET A 44 2.40 4.90 1.94
CA MET A 44 3.46 3.90 2.06
C MET A 44 3.72 3.17 0.73
N TRP A 45 2.69 2.88 -0.06
CA TRP A 45 2.88 2.33 -1.40
C TRP A 45 3.55 3.33 -2.35
N ALA A 46 3.14 4.61 -2.30
CA ALA A 46 3.80 5.65 -3.08
C ALA A 46 5.30 5.75 -2.74
N ASP A 47 5.64 5.77 -1.45
CA ASP A 47 7.04 5.75 -0.99
C ASP A 47 7.80 4.51 -1.48
N PHE A 48 7.20 3.33 -1.35
CA PHE A 48 7.79 2.08 -1.83
C PHE A 48 8.13 2.11 -3.31
N PHE A 49 7.18 2.56 -4.15
CA PHE A 49 7.39 2.63 -5.58
C PHE A 49 8.45 3.66 -5.95
N LEU A 50 8.35 4.86 -5.39
CA LEU A 50 9.29 5.96 -5.67
C LEU A 50 10.71 5.63 -5.23
N ASN A 51 10.88 5.00 -4.06
CA ASN A 51 12.20 4.83 -3.46
C ASN A 51 12.85 3.47 -3.70
N SER A 52 12.08 2.42 -4.00
CA SER A 52 12.62 1.05 -4.08
C SER A 52 12.32 0.30 -5.37
N GLU A 53 11.11 0.41 -5.94
CA GLU A 53 10.77 -0.33 -7.16
C GLU A 53 11.18 0.41 -8.43
N VAL A 54 11.08 1.75 -8.50
CA VAL A 54 11.60 2.53 -9.64
C VAL A 54 13.11 2.28 -9.81
N LYS A 55 13.87 2.33 -8.71
CA LYS A 55 15.32 2.05 -8.76
C LYS A 55 15.66 0.64 -9.23
N ARG A 56 14.88 -0.37 -8.81
CA ARG A 56 15.02 -1.75 -9.29
C ARG A 56 14.66 -1.88 -10.77
N MET A 57 13.58 -1.22 -11.21
CA MET A 57 13.12 -1.24 -12.59
C MET A 57 14.13 -0.55 -13.51
N ASP A 58 14.67 0.60 -13.11
CA ASP A 58 15.73 1.31 -13.82
C ASP A 58 17.00 0.47 -13.94
N ALA A 59 17.40 -0.22 -12.86
CA ALA A 59 18.56 -1.12 -12.88
C ALA A 59 18.35 -2.32 -13.85
N VAL A 60 17.15 -2.91 -13.86
CA VAL A 60 16.81 -4.00 -14.79
C VAL A 60 16.79 -3.52 -16.25
N LEU A 61 16.21 -2.34 -16.51
CA LEU A 61 16.19 -1.73 -17.85
C LEU A 61 17.60 -1.35 -18.32
N ALA A 62 18.48 -0.92 -17.41
CA ALA A 62 19.89 -0.65 -17.72
C ALA A 62 20.66 -1.91 -18.13
N LEU A 63 20.42 -3.04 -17.43
CA LEU A 63 21.01 -4.35 -17.80
C LEU A 63 20.48 -4.87 -19.13
N GLY A 64 19.20 -4.66 -19.43
CA GLY A 64 18.60 -5.05 -20.72
C GLY A 64 19.09 -4.25 -21.93
N ARG A 65 19.70 -3.07 -21.71
CA ARG A 65 20.30 -2.23 -22.76
C ARG A 65 21.78 -2.53 -23.02
N SER A 66 22.44 -3.36 -22.21
CA SER A 66 23.85 -3.71 -22.37
C SER A 66 24.09 -5.05 -23.09
N ASN A 67 23.04 -5.66 -23.65
CA ASN A 67 23.08 -6.81 -24.55
C ASN A 67 22.56 -6.40 -25.93
#